data_AF-A0A1V4VQC1-F1
#
_entry.id   AF-A0A1V4VQC1-F1
#
_cell.length_a   1.000
_cell.length_b   1.000
_cell.length_c   1.000
_cell.angle_alpha   90.00
_cell.angle_beta   90.00
_cell.angle_gamma   90.00
#
_symmetry.space_group_name_H-M   'P 1'
#
loop_
_entity.id
_entity.type
_entity.pdbx_description
1 polymer ?
#
loop_
_entity_poly.entity_id
_entity_poly.type
_entity_poly.pdbx_seq_one_letter_code
_entity_poly.pdbx_strand_id
1 'polypeptide(L)'
;MWQKFVNYLVYDLLGFSPESHLGSAVNFFLYDTVKILFLLVLIIFIIAIVRSFFPPEKSKIVLGHKRTFIGNIIAALLGILTPF
;
A
#
# COMPACT_ATOMS: atom_id res chain seq x y z
N MET A 1 -3.40 -1.10 17.58
CA MET A 1 -3.66 -2.54 17.77
C MET A 1 -2.43 -3.37 17.43
N TRP A 2 -1.86 -3.23 16.23
CA TRP A 2 -0.63 -3.93 15.81
C TRP A 2 0.57 -3.76 16.77
N GLN A 3 0.84 -2.54 17.25
CA GLN A 3 1.93 -2.30 18.22
C GLN A 3 1.80 -3.12 19.51
N LYS A 4 0.58 -3.29 20.03
CA LYS A 4 0.35 -4.07 21.26
C LYS A 4 0.68 -5.54 21.05
N PHE A 5 0.36 -6.07 19.87
CA PHE A 5 0.69 -7.45 19.50
C PHE A 5 2.22 -7.63 19.36
N VAL A 6 2.91 -6.69 18.71
CA VAL A 6 4.37 -6.76 18.58
C VAL A 6 5.05 -6.59 19.93
N ASN A 7 4.55 -5.72 20.81
CA ASN A 7 5.04 -5.60 22.19
C ASN A 7 4.90 -6.92 22.95
N TYR A 8 3.74 -7.57 22.86
CA TYR A 8 3.55 -8.88 23.49
C TYR A 8 4.50 -9.94 22.91
N LEU A 9 4.65 -9.99 21.59
CA LEU A 9 5.53 -10.95 20.93
C LEU A 9 7.01 -10.73 21.30
N VAL A 10 7.47 -9.48 21.36
CA VAL A 10 8.89 -9.16 21.55
C VAL A 10 9.28 -9.08 23.02
N TYR A 11 8.45 -8.47 23.85
CA TYR A 11 8.80 -8.26 25.25
C TYR A 11 8.31 -9.39 26.15
N ASP A 12 7.07 -9.87 25.96
CA ASP A 12 6.49 -10.89 26.84
C ASP A 12 6.88 -12.31 26.39
N LEU A 13 6.81 -12.61 25.09
CA LEU A 13 7.06 -13.97 24.58
C LEU A 13 8.55 -14.25 24.33
N LEU A 14 9.27 -13.31 23.71
CA LEU A 14 10.71 -13.45 23.48
C LEU A 14 11.56 -13.00 24.68
N GLY A 15 10.94 -12.36 25.68
CA GLY A 15 11.61 -11.98 26.93
C GLY A 15 12.60 -10.81 26.80
N PHE A 16 12.53 -10.03 25.73
CA PHE A 16 13.38 -8.85 25.60
C PHE A 16 12.91 -7.72 26.51
N SER A 17 13.85 -6.94 27.05
CA SER A 17 13.51 -5.73 27.82
C SER A 17 13.18 -4.57 26.85
N PRO A 18 12.12 -3.78 27.11
CA PRO A 18 11.84 -2.54 26.38
C PRO A 18 12.97 -1.51 26.47
N GLU A 19 13.71 -1.50 27.57
CA GLU A 19 14.85 -0.63 27.83
C GLU A 19 16.12 -1.11 27.09
N SER A 20 16.14 -2.35 26.61
CA SER A 20 17.26 -2.88 25.85
C SER A 20 17.25 -2.34 24.41
N HIS A 21 18.43 -1.94 23.93
CA HIS A 21 18.61 -1.50 22.54
C HIS A 21 18.24 -2.60 21.52
N LEU A 22 18.53 -3.86 21.84
CA LEU A 22 18.20 -4.98 20.95
C LEU A 22 16.70 -5.25 20.93
N GLY A 23 16.04 -5.25 22.09
CA GLY A 23 14.59 -5.45 22.18
C GLY A 23 13.79 -4.36 21.47
N SER A 24 14.19 -3.10 21.63
CA SER A 24 13.57 -1.97 20.91
C SER A 24 13.81 -2.05 19.40
N ALA A 25 15.01 -2.43 18.95
CA ALA A 25 15.30 -2.61 17.52
C ALA A 25 14.47 -3.74 16.88
N VAL A 26 14.35 -4.89 17.55
CA VAL A 26 13.53 -6.01 17.05
C VAL A 26 12.05 -5.64 17.00
N ASN A 27 11.53 -4.96 18.02
CA ASN A 27 10.15 -4.48 18.06
C ASN A 27 9.87 -3.51 16.90
N PHE A 28 10.73 -2.50 16.73
CA PHE A 28 10.65 -1.53 15.64
C PHE A 28 10.67 -2.23 14.27
N PHE A 29 11.64 -3.13 14.06
CA PHE A 29 11.79 -3.83 12.79
C PHE A 29 10.55 -4.64 12.42
N LEU A 30 10.00 -5.43 13.35
CA LEU A 30 8.79 -6.23 13.10
C LEU A 30 7.57 -5.36 12.86
N TYR A 31 7.41 -4.30 13.66
CA TYR A 31 6.28 -3.39 13.54
C TYR A 31 6.28 -2.68 12.19
N ASP A 32 7.40 -2.08 11.79
CA ASP A 32 7.47 -1.27 10.58
C ASP A 32 7.60 -2.10 9.31
N THR A 33 8.28 -3.25 9.33
CA THR A 33 8.33 -4.14 8.16
C THR A 33 6.92 -4.61 7.78
N VAL A 34 6.15 -5.10 8.74
CA VAL A 34 4.79 -5.57 8.46
C VAL A 34 3.88 -4.41 8.04
N LYS A 35 4.01 -3.24 8.68
CA LYS A 35 3.23 -2.05 8.31
C LYS A 35 3.51 -1.62 6.86
N ILE A 36 4.78 -1.51 6.48
CA ILE A 36 5.18 -1.08 5.13
C ILE A 36 4.72 -2.10 4.10
N LEU A 37 4.93 -3.39 4.34
CA LEU A 37 4.47 -4.44 3.42
C LEU A 37 2.95 -4.42 3.24
N PHE A 38 2.20 -4.24 4.33
CA PHE A 38 0.75 -4.13 4.27
C PHE A 38 0.31 -2.91 3.43
N LEU A 39 0.93 -1.75 3.66
CA LEU A 39 0.65 -0.54 2.88
C LEU A 39 1.00 -0.72 1.40
N LEU A 40 2.14 -1.34 1.11
CA LEU A 40 2.57 -1.62 -0.25
C LEU A 40 1.58 -2.54 -0.97
N VAL A 41 1.21 -3.66 -0.34
CA VAL A 41 0.22 -4.60 -0.88
C VAL A 41 -1.11 -3.89 -1.10
N LEU A 42 -1.58 -3.09 -0.13
CA LEU A 42 -2.84 -2.37 -0.23
C LEU A 42 -2.82 -1.39 -1.41
N ILE A 43 -1.77 -0.60 -1.56
CA ILE A 43 -1.63 0.37 -2.66
C ILE A 43 -1.56 -0.35 -4.00
N ILE A 44 -0.72 -1.39 -4.12
CA ILE A 44 -0.60 -2.19 -5.36
C ILE A 44 -1.96 -2.81 -5.72
N PHE A 45 -2.67 -3.35 -4.73
CA PHE A 45 -3.98 -3.95 -4.95
C PHE A 45 -5.02 -2.94 -5.42
N ILE A 46 -5.08 -1.74 -4.80
CA ILE A 46 -5.94 -0.65 -5.25
C ILE A 46 -5.62 -0.26 -6.70
N ILE A 47 -4.33 -0.08 -7.03
CA ILE A 47 -3.88 0.24 -8.39
C ILE A 47 -4.25 -0.89 -9.37
N ALA A 48 -4.12 -2.16 -8.97
CA ALA A 48 -4.49 -3.30 -9.80
C ALA A 48 -5.99 -3.36 -10.09
N ILE A 49 -6.84 -3.13 -9.06
CA ILE A 49 -8.29 -3.03 -9.21
C ILE A 49 -8.64 -1.92 -10.19
N VAL A 50 -8.09 -0.72 -9.98
CA VAL A 50 -8.34 0.43 -10.84
C VAL A 50 -8.00 0.11 -12.29
N ARG A 51 -6.83 -0.49 -12.56
CA ARG A 51 -6.43 -0.89 -13.92
C ARG A 51 -7.34 -1.97 -14.52
N SER A 52 -7.92 -2.84 -13.69
CA SER A 52 -8.89 -3.85 -14.14
C SER A 52 -10.21 -3.24 -14.60
N PHE A 53 -10.69 -2.17 -13.93
CA PHE A 53 -11.91 -1.45 -14.33
C PHE A 53 -11.69 -0.45 -15.48
N PHE A 54 -10.46 0.05 -15.65
CA PHE A 54 -10.07 0.94 -16.75
C PHE A 54 -8.96 0.33 -17.63
N PRO A 55 -9.24 -0.73 -18.41
CA PRO A 55 -8.24 -1.33 -19.30
C PRO A 55 -7.78 -0.30 -20.34
N PRO A 56 -6.47 -0.14 -20.56
CA PRO A 56 -5.94 0.81 -21.55
C PRO A 56 -6.43 0.53 -22.98
N GLU A 57 -6.84 -0.71 -23.31
CA GLU A 57 -7.44 -1.03 -24.61
C GLU A 57 -8.84 -0.42 -24.80
N LYS A 58 -9.65 -0.32 -23.74
CA LYS A 58 -11.00 0.27 -23.82
C LYS A 58 -10.97 1.80 -23.89
N SER A 59 -9.94 2.42 -23.30
CA SER A 59 -9.70 3.86 -23.40
C SER A 59 -9.56 4.32 -24.86
N LYS A 60 -8.85 3.56 -25.72
CA LYS A 60 -8.69 3.88 -27.15
C LYS A 60 -10.01 3.87 -27.94
N ILE A 61 -10.95 3.00 -27.58
CA ILE A 61 -12.25 2.87 -28.27
C ILE A 61 -13.24 3.93 -27.79
N VAL A 62 -13.25 4.26 -26.49
CA VAL A 62 -14.11 5.31 -25.90
C VAL A 62 -13.66 6.72 -26.32
N LEU A 63 -12.34 6.96 -26.42
CA LEU A 63 -11.76 8.21 -26.94
C LEU A 63 -12.10 8.44 -28.42
N GLY A 64 -12.50 7.39 -29.16
CA GLY A 64 -12.92 7.49 -30.54
C GLY A 64 -14.29 8.13 -30.74
N HIS A 65 -15.24 8.03 -29.80
CA HIS A 65 -16.64 8.36 -30.11
C HIS A 65 -17.52 9.08 -29.07
N LYS A 66 -17.14 9.32 -27.81
CA LYS A 66 -17.74 10.36 -26.91
C LYS A 66 -17.21 10.24 -25.45
N ARG A 67 -16.92 11.40 -24.84
CA ARG A 67 -16.48 11.64 -23.43
C ARG A 67 -14.99 11.51 -23.11
N THR A 68 -14.15 12.14 -23.93
CA THR A 68 -12.71 12.38 -23.71
C THR A 68 -12.38 13.14 -22.42
N PHE A 69 -13.21 14.10 -21.97
CA PHE A 69 -12.89 14.94 -20.80
C PHE A 69 -12.86 14.17 -19.47
N ILE A 70 -13.87 13.32 -19.22
CA ILE A 70 -13.94 12.51 -17.99
C ILE A 70 -12.83 11.45 -18.00
N GLY A 71 -12.56 10.85 -19.17
CA GLY A 71 -11.46 9.90 -19.34
C GLY A 71 -10.09 10.53 -19.06
N ASN A 72 -9.87 11.78 -19.48
CA ASN A 72 -8.62 12.51 -19.22
C ASN A 72 -8.46 12.89 -17.74
N ILE A 73 -9.53 13.28 -17.04
CA ILE A 73 -9.48 13.55 -15.59
C ILE A 73 -9.13 12.27 -14.82
N ILE A 74 -9.79 11.16 -15.16
CA ILE A 74 -9.50 9.87 -14.55
C ILE A 74 -8.05 9.46 -14.86
N ALA A 75 -7.60 9.58 -16.12
CA ALA A 75 -6.21 9.27 -16.49
C ALA A 75 -5.16 10.13 -15.76
N ALA A 76 -5.41 11.43 -15.58
CA ALA A 76 -4.53 12.32 -14.83
C ALA A 76 -4.47 11.96 -13.33
N LEU A 77 -5.62 11.65 -12.71
CA LEU A 77 -5.68 11.20 -11.32
C LEU A 77 -4.99 9.84 -11.12
N LEU A 78 -5.12 8.93 -12.09
CA LEU A 78 -4.46 7.63 -12.06
C LEU A 78 -2.96 7.73 -12.34
N GLY A 79 -2.54 8.63 -13.24
CA GLY A 79 -1.13 8.89 -13.54
C GLY A 79 -0.35 9.53 -12.38
N ILE A 80 -1.02 10.19 -11.43
CA ILE A 80 -0.40 10.65 -10.18
C ILE A 80 -0.08 9.48 -9.24
N LEU A 81 -0.90 8.41 -9.26
CA LEU A 81 -0.76 7.25 -8.37
C LEU A 81 0.20 6.18 -8.91
N THR A 82 0.48 6.19 -10.22
CA THR A 82 1.46 5.31 -10.85
C THR A 82 2.52 6.16 -11.56
N PRO A 83 3.80 6.16 -11.14
CA PRO A 83 4.84 6.80 -11.93
C PRO A 83 4.98 6.00 -13.22
N PHE A 84 4.47 6.56 -14.32
CA PHE A 84 4.94 6.26 -15.67
C PHE A 84 6.04 7.26 -15.99
#